data_AF-A0A0P1G689-F1
#
_entry.id   AF-A0A0P1G689-F1
#
_cell.length_a   1.000
_cell.length_b   1.000
_cell.length_c   1.000
_cell.angle_alpha   90.00
_cell.angle_beta   90.00
_cell.angle_gamma   90.00
#
_symmetry.space_group_name_H-M   'P 1'
#
loop_
_entity.id
_entity.type
_entity.pdbx_description
1 polymer ?
#
loop_
_entity_poly.entity_id
_entity_poly.type
_entity_poly.pdbx_seq_one_letter_code
_entity_poly.pdbx_strand_id
1 'polypeptide(L)'
;MMLILSGVPELADSIPKLEQLFRKVAHVRLDDIDLEVDIEEVNSIVGSYAIEANLSVDDDLTSGDFLHRLTTAGAFRWGLVFELVMKAVGSAVKQKSNQLKREHFVDVWVTKTGMNSIATPFTHSDYATMIRKDRPFEVTIRR
;
A
#
# COMPACT_ATOMS: atom_id res chain seq x y z
N MET A 1 19.04 -13.33 23.73
CA MET A 1 19.28 -12.20 22.81
C MET A 1 18.78 -12.61 21.44
N MET A 2 17.86 -11.86 20.85
CA MET A 2 17.24 -12.17 19.56
C MET A 2 17.70 -11.12 18.55
N LEU A 3 18.27 -11.57 17.43
CA LEU A 3 18.72 -10.71 16.33
C LEU A 3 17.67 -10.80 15.21
N ILE A 4 17.08 -9.66 14.83
CA ILE A 4 16.15 -9.58 13.71
C ILE A 4 16.89 -8.92 12.55
N LEU A 5 17.02 -9.64 11.44
CA LEU A 5 17.60 -9.15 10.21
C LEU A 5 16.45 -8.89 9.23
N SER A 6 16.21 -7.61 8.93
CA SER A 6 15.20 -7.17 7.95
C SER A 6 15.90 -6.54 6.76
N GLY A 7 15.48 -6.88 5.54
CA GLY A 7 16.15 -6.44 4.33
C GLY A 7 15.43 -6.89 3.06
N VAL A 8 16.02 -6.55 1.92
CA VAL A 8 15.52 -6.90 0.58
C VAL A 8 15.87 -8.35 0.22
N PRO A 9 15.20 -8.97 -0.77
CA PRO A 9 15.43 -10.38 -1.13
C PRO A 9 16.90 -10.75 -1.35
N GLU A 10 17.73 -9.83 -1.82
CA GLU A 10 19.17 -9.97 -2.04
C GLU A 10 19.95 -10.22 -0.73
N LEU A 11 19.43 -9.80 0.43
CA LEU A 11 19.99 -10.18 1.73
C LEU A 11 19.78 -11.67 2.02
N ALA A 12 18.71 -12.28 1.51
CA ALA A 12 18.43 -13.69 1.72
C ALA A 12 19.50 -14.60 1.09
N ASP A 13 20.20 -14.14 0.04
CA ASP A 13 21.31 -14.86 -0.60
C ASP A 13 22.66 -14.65 0.13
N SER A 14 22.74 -13.63 0.98
CA SER A 14 23.96 -13.25 1.70
C SER A 14 24.05 -13.89 3.08
N ILE A 15 22.92 -14.04 3.79
CA ILE A 15 22.85 -14.65 5.13
C ILE A 15 23.30 -16.12 5.17
N PRO A 16 22.97 -16.99 4.18
CA PRO A 16 23.40 -18.38 4.17
C PRO A 16 24.92 -18.58 4.12
N LYS A 17 25.69 -17.56 3.68
CA LYS A 17 27.16 -17.60 3.63
C LYS A 17 27.81 -17.52 5.01
N LEU A 18 27.03 -17.22 6.05
CA LEU A 18 27.46 -17.23 7.44
C LEU A 18 27.10 -18.58 8.06
N GLU A 19 28.05 -19.52 8.03
CA GLU A 19 27.90 -20.94 8.38
C GLU A 19 27.24 -21.19 9.75
N GLN A 20 27.45 -20.28 10.72
CA GLN A 20 26.88 -20.35 12.07
C GLN A 20 25.44 -19.79 12.19
N LEU A 21 25.03 -18.89 11.29
CA LEU A 21 23.73 -18.22 11.32
C LEU A 21 22.68 -19.00 10.52
N PHE A 22 23.06 -19.63 9.41
CA PHE A 22 22.13 -20.31 8.50
C PHE A 22 21.18 -21.32 9.18
N ARG A 23 21.66 -22.07 10.18
CA ARG A 23 20.86 -23.08 10.90
C ARG A 23 19.99 -22.50 12.03
N LYS A 24 20.10 -21.20 12.32
CA LYS A 24 19.42 -20.53 13.44
C LYS A 24 18.54 -19.36 12.98
N VAL A 25 18.44 -19.13 11.67
CA VAL A 25 17.62 -18.05 11.09
C VAL A 25 16.25 -18.59 10.72
N ALA A 26 15.21 -18.01 11.29
CA ALA A 26 13.84 -18.16 10.78
C ALA A 26 13.63 -17.11 9.69
N HIS A 27 13.32 -17.56 8.48
CA HIS A 27 12.99 -16.66 7.38
C HIS A 27 11.49 -16.41 7.39
N VAL A 28 11.10 -15.16 7.60
CA VAL A 28 9.72 -14.70 7.38
C VAL A 28 9.72 -13.93 6.07
N ARG A 29 8.99 -14.45 5.08
CA ARG A 29 8.71 -13.74 3.83
C ARG A 29 7.30 -13.17 3.93
N LEU A 30 7.17 -11.91 3.52
CA LEU A 30 5.89 -11.30 3.26
C LEU A 30 5.71 -11.38 1.76
N ASP A 31 4.80 -12.26 1.33
CA ASP A 31 4.45 -12.37 -0.07
C ASP A 31 3.69 -11.13 -0.52
N ASP A 32 3.71 -10.87 -1.83
CA ASP A 32 2.88 -9.82 -2.42
C ASP A 32 1.40 -10.16 -2.19
N ILE A 33 0.56 -9.12 -2.13
CA ILE A 33 -0.89 -9.22 -1.93
C ILE A 33 -1.51 -10.00 -3.11
N ASP A 34 -2.24 -11.05 -2.79
CA ASP A 34 -3.15 -11.72 -3.71
C ASP A 34 -4.57 -11.25 -3.44
N LEU A 35 -5.10 -10.37 -4.29
CA LEU A 35 -6.43 -9.77 -4.08
C LEU A 35 -7.58 -10.79 -4.03
N GLU A 36 -7.45 -11.98 -4.60
CA GLU A 36 -8.50 -12.99 -4.51
C GLU A 36 -8.60 -13.57 -3.09
N VAL A 37 -7.48 -13.59 -2.37
CA VAL A 37 -7.34 -14.18 -1.04
C VAL A 37 -7.35 -13.12 0.07
N ASP A 38 -6.73 -11.98 -0.20
CA ASP A 38 -6.34 -10.99 0.81
C ASP A 38 -7.26 -9.76 0.87
N ILE A 39 -8.34 -9.71 0.08
CA ILE A 39 -9.22 -8.54 -0.01
C ILE A 39 -9.81 -8.12 1.34
N GLU A 40 -10.14 -9.09 2.20
CA GLU A 40 -10.66 -8.83 3.55
C GLU A 40 -9.60 -8.20 4.45
N GLU A 41 -8.35 -8.62 4.32
CA GLU A 41 -7.23 -8.06 5.08
C GLU A 41 -6.93 -6.63 4.61
N VAL A 42 -6.92 -6.37 3.31
CA VAL A 42 -6.79 -5.00 2.77
C VAL A 42 -7.91 -4.09 3.29
N ASN A 43 -9.16 -4.58 3.31
CA ASN A 43 -10.29 -3.84 3.87
C ASN A 43 -10.13 -3.60 5.38
N SER A 44 -9.66 -4.60 6.13
CA SER A 44 -9.38 -4.52 7.57
C SER A 44 -8.34 -3.45 7.88
N ILE A 45 -7.29 -3.30 7.04
CA ILE A 45 -6.30 -2.24 7.18
C ILE A 45 -6.94 -0.87 7.04
N VAL A 46 -7.75 -0.63 5.99
CA VAL A 46 -8.44 0.65 5.79
C VAL A 46 -9.34 0.98 6.99
N GLY A 47 -10.13 0.00 7.43
CA GLY A 47 -11.04 0.15 8.57
C GLY A 47 -10.31 0.42 9.88
N SER A 48 -9.29 -0.37 10.20
CA SER A 48 -8.58 -0.30 11.48
C SER A 48 -7.91 1.05 11.70
N TYR A 49 -7.22 1.58 10.67
CA TYR A 49 -6.58 2.90 10.78
C TYR A 49 -7.59 4.05 10.84
N ALA A 50 -8.71 3.94 10.15
CA ALA A 50 -9.79 4.93 10.24
C ALA A 50 -10.41 4.94 11.65
N ILE A 51 -10.70 3.76 12.21
CA ILE A 51 -11.24 3.60 13.57
C ILE A 51 -10.29 4.18 14.62
N GLU A 52 -8.99 3.86 14.53
CA GLU A 52 -7.97 4.41 15.45
C GLU A 52 -7.90 5.94 15.39
N ALA A 53 -8.11 6.51 14.20
CA ALA A 53 -8.19 7.97 13.99
C ALA A 53 -9.57 8.58 14.29
N ASN A 54 -10.53 7.78 14.78
CA ASN A 54 -11.91 8.17 15.05
C ASN A 54 -12.64 8.77 13.82
N LEU A 55 -12.39 8.19 12.65
CA LEU A 55 -13.05 8.52 11.38
C LEU A 55 -14.04 7.41 11.01
N SER A 56 -15.21 7.78 10.48
CA SER A 56 -16.03 6.82 9.74
C SER A 56 -15.37 6.51 8.39
N VAL A 57 -15.68 5.34 7.82
CA VAL A 57 -15.21 4.95 6.48
C VAL A 57 -16.35 5.18 5.49
N ASP A 58 -16.07 5.81 4.35
CA ASP A 58 -17.05 5.92 3.26
C ASP A 58 -17.29 4.55 2.62
N ASP A 59 -18.55 4.22 2.31
CA ASP A 59 -18.95 2.93 1.75
C ASP A 59 -18.17 2.61 0.45
N ASP A 60 -17.83 3.63 -0.33
CA ASP A 60 -17.02 3.50 -1.55
C ASP A 60 -15.64 2.86 -1.28
N LEU A 61 -15.04 3.11 -0.11
CA LEU A 61 -13.74 2.56 0.27
C LEU A 61 -13.79 1.07 0.65
N THR A 62 -14.98 0.56 0.94
CA THR A 62 -15.19 -0.87 1.23
C THR A 62 -15.50 -1.68 -0.03
N SER A 63 -15.66 -0.99 -1.18
CA SER A 63 -15.94 -1.63 -2.46
C SER A 63 -14.74 -2.41 -2.99
N GLY A 64 -15.00 -3.55 -3.65
CA GLY A 64 -13.95 -4.35 -4.28
C GLY A 64 -13.17 -3.58 -5.36
N ASP A 65 -13.83 -2.64 -6.08
CA ASP A 65 -13.15 -1.76 -7.04
C ASP A 65 -12.12 -0.87 -6.34
N PHE A 66 -12.50 -0.21 -5.24
CA PHE A 66 -11.57 0.63 -4.50
C PHE A 66 -10.41 -0.17 -3.91
N LEU A 67 -10.69 -1.33 -3.29
CA LEU A 67 -9.65 -2.18 -2.69
C LEU A 67 -8.66 -2.69 -3.75
N HIS A 68 -9.14 -3.02 -4.95
CA HIS A 68 -8.29 -3.38 -6.09
C HIS A 68 -7.42 -2.18 -6.54
N ARG A 69 -8.00 -0.98 -6.63
CA ARG A 69 -7.26 0.27 -6.95
C ARG A 69 -6.20 0.60 -5.92
N LEU A 70 -6.52 0.50 -4.64
CA LEU A 70 -5.59 0.73 -3.53
C LEU A 70 -4.42 -0.23 -3.59
N THR A 71 -4.70 -1.52 -3.80
CA THR A 71 -3.65 -2.54 -3.89
C THR A 71 -2.79 -2.35 -5.13
N THR A 72 -3.40 -1.97 -6.25
CA THR A 72 -2.66 -1.61 -7.48
C THR A 72 -1.77 -0.40 -7.25
N ALA A 73 -2.26 0.64 -6.58
CA ALA A 73 -1.49 1.83 -6.19
C ALA A 73 -0.31 1.48 -5.26
N GLY A 74 -0.47 0.48 -4.40
CA GLY A 74 0.60 -0.11 -3.60
C GLY A 74 1.48 -1.12 -4.35
N ALA A 75 1.31 -1.30 -5.66
CA ALA A 75 1.95 -2.34 -6.47
C ALA A 75 1.92 -3.73 -5.80
N PHE A 76 0.79 -4.08 -5.17
CA PHE A 76 0.58 -5.34 -4.47
C PHE A 76 1.53 -5.57 -3.29
N ARG A 77 2.20 -4.54 -2.77
CA ARG A 77 3.08 -4.67 -1.60
C ARG A 77 2.38 -4.14 -0.36
N TRP A 78 2.27 -4.99 0.66
CA TRP A 78 1.70 -4.64 1.97
C TRP A 78 2.21 -3.30 2.50
N GLY A 79 3.53 -3.12 2.56
CA GLY A 79 4.13 -1.89 3.10
C GLY A 79 3.70 -0.61 2.37
N LEU A 80 3.47 -0.66 1.05
CA LEU A 80 3.01 0.49 0.28
C LEU A 80 1.52 0.75 0.49
N VAL A 81 0.71 -0.31 0.63
CA VAL A 81 -0.71 -0.19 0.99
C VAL A 81 -0.85 0.46 2.37
N PHE A 82 -0.13 -0.03 3.38
CA PHE A 82 -0.10 0.58 4.72
C PHE A 82 0.30 2.06 4.66
N GLU A 83 1.36 2.37 3.91
CA GLU A 83 1.82 3.75 3.76
C GLU A 83 0.75 4.67 3.15
N LEU A 84 0.06 4.21 2.10
CA LEU A 84 -1.01 4.96 1.45
C LEU A 84 -2.20 5.19 2.38
N VAL A 85 -2.65 4.16 3.10
CA VAL A 85 -3.77 4.24 4.06
C VAL A 85 -3.42 5.20 5.19
N MET A 86 -2.27 5.04 5.84
CA MET A 86 -1.82 5.92 6.92
C MET A 86 -1.76 7.38 6.47
N LYS A 87 -1.24 7.65 5.27
CA LYS A 87 -1.17 9.01 4.72
C LYS A 87 -2.55 9.56 4.41
N ALA A 88 -3.47 8.76 3.88
CA ALA A 88 -4.83 9.19 3.58
C ALA A 88 -5.61 9.53 4.86
N VAL A 89 -5.51 8.68 5.87
CA VAL A 89 -6.05 8.93 7.21
C VAL A 89 -5.45 10.19 7.83
N GLY A 90 -4.12 10.34 7.79
CA GLY A 90 -3.45 11.56 8.25
C GLY A 90 -3.90 12.82 7.51
N SER A 91 -4.15 12.72 6.21
CA SER A 91 -4.72 13.80 5.40
C SER A 91 -6.14 14.16 5.87
N ALA A 92 -7.02 13.17 6.05
CA ALA A 92 -8.38 13.36 6.54
C ALA A 92 -8.41 14.05 7.92
N VAL A 93 -7.56 13.59 8.86
CA VAL A 93 -7.43 14.19 10.18
C VAL A 93 -6.94 15.64 10.08
N LYS A 94 -5.93 15.92 9.25
CA LYS A 94 -5.42 17.28 9.03
C LYS A 94 -6.49 18.21 8.45
N GLN A 95 -7.35 17.68 7.60
CA GLN A 95 -8.50 18.39 7.02
C GLN A 95 -9.68 18.53 7.99
N LYS A 96 -9.57 17.97 9.22
CA LYS A 96 -10.65 17.89 10.22
C LYS A 96 -11.91 17.21 9.67
N SER A 97 -11.74 16.26 8.76
CA SER A 97 -12.83 15.43 8.29
C SER A 97 -13.32 14.52 9.41
N ASN A 98 -14.60 14.16 9.38
CA ASN A 98 -15.20 13.13 10.22
C ASN A 98 -15.26 11.76 9.53
N GLN A 99 -14.94 11.72 8.23
CA GLN A 99 -15.05 10.54 7.38
C GLN A 99 -13.82 10.41 6.47
N LEU A 100 -13.27 9.20 6.38
CA LEU A 100 -12.27 8.84 5.39
C LEU A 100 -12.96 8.56 4.05
N LYS A 101 -12.57 9.31 3.03
CA LYS A 101 -13.11 9.26 1.66
C LYS A 101 -12.03 9.10 0.59
N ARG A 102 -12.43 8.73 -0.63
CA ARG A 102 -11.55 8.50 -1.80
C ARG A 102 -10.67 9.72 -2.10
N GLU A 103 -11.17 10.93 -1.90
CA GLU A 103 -10.43 12.17 -2.18
C GLU A 103 -9.13 12.27 -1.38
N HIS A 104 -9.09 11.77 -0.15
CA HIS A 104 -7.86 11.78 0.64
C HIS A 104 -6.78 10.87 0.05
N PHE A 105 -7.17 9.77 -0.60
CA PHE A 105 -6.24 8.89 -1.31
C PHE A 105 -5.74 9.54 -2.60
N VAL A 106 -6.62 10.23 -3.32
CA VAL A 106 -6.27 11.05 -4.50
C VAL A 106 -5.25 12.12 -4.10
N ASP A 107 -5.50 12.86 -3.03
CA ASP A 107 -4.61 13.92 -2.54
C ASP A 107 -3.22 13.39 -2.18
N VAL A 108 -3.16 12.26 -1.48
CA VAL A 108 -1.90 11.59 -1.13
C VAL A 108 -1.14 11.17 -2.38
N TRP A 109 -1.85 10.61 -3.35
CA TRP A 109 -1.25 10.17 -4.61
C TRP A 109 -0.69 11.34 -5.42
N VAL A 110 -1.48 12.40 -5.59
CA VAL A 110 -1.07 13.64 -6.28
C VAL A 110 0.12 14.27 -5.58
N THR A 111 0.11 14.35 -4.25
CA THR A 111 1.22 14.90 -3.47
C THR A 111 2.50 14.07 -3.63
N LYS A 112 2.38 12.73 -3.69
CA LYS A 112 3.53 11.82 -3.80
C LYS A 112 4.12 11.76 -5.22
N THR A 113 3.26 11.82 -6.25
CA THR A 113 3.66 11.58 -7.65
C THR A 113 3.74 12.85 -8.50
N GLY A 114 3.13 13.95 -8.06
CA GLY A 114 2.98 15.18 -8.84
C GLY A 114 2.02 15.08 -10.03
N MET A 115 1.29 13.96 -10.17
CA MET A 115 0.31 13.76 -11.25
C MET A 115 -0.96 14.59 -11.05
N ASN A 116 -1.71 14.80 -12.14
CA ASN A 116 -3.03 15.42 -12.08
C ASN A 116 -4.03 14.52 -11.33
N SER A 117 -4.90 15.10 -10.50
CA SER A 117 -5.96 14.42 -9.74
C SER A 117 -6.95 13.63 -10.60
N ILE A 118 -7.08 13.96 -11.89
CA ILE A 118 -7.96 13.24 -12.83
C ILE A 118 -7.30 11.93 -13.31
N ALA A 119 -5.96 11.87 -13.34
CA ALA A 119 -5.19 10.73 -13.85
C ALA A 119 -4.51 9.95 -12.72
N THR A 120 -5.29 9.56 -11.70
CA THR A 120 -4.80 8.75 -10.58
C THR A 120 -5.35 7.33 -10.63
N PRO A 121 -4.76 6.38 -9.89
CA PRO A 121 -5.31 5.03 -9.80
C PRO A 121 -6.74 4.99 -9.24
N PHE A 122 -7.11 5.99 -8.45
CA PHE A 122 -8.40 6.10 -7.81
C PHE A 122 -9.47 6.75 -8.69
N THR A 123 -9.09 7.42 -9.79
CA THR A 123 -10.02 8.15 -10.66
C THR A 123 -10.06 7.64 -12.10
N HIS A 124 -8.96 7.07 -12.59
CA HIS A 124 -8.84 6.67 -14.00
C HIS A 124 -9.37 5.25 -14.24
N SER A 125 -10.07 5.01 -15.35
CA SER A 125 -10.62 3.69 -15.70
C SER A 125 -9.53 2.64 -15.93
N ASP A 126 -8.46 3.00 -16.64
CA ASP A 126 -7.36 2.09 -17.01
C ASP A 126 -6.21 2.01 -15.98
N TYR A 127 -6.51 2.30 -14.70
CA TYR A 127 -5.51 2.39 -13.63
C TYR A 127 -4.57 1.19 -13.52
N ALA A 128 -5.07 -0.02 -13.80
CA ALA A 128 -4.31 -1.25 -13.71
C ALA A 128 -3.08 -1.28 -14.64
N THR A 129 -3.15 -0.57 -15.77
CA THR A 129 -2.06 -0.51 -16.76
C THR A 129 -1.11 0.66 -16.56
N MET A 130 -1.49 1.65 -15.75
CA MET A 130 -0.70 2.86 -15.51
C MET A 130 0.46 2.63 -14.52
N ILE A 131 0.35 1.60 -13.67
CA ILE A 131 1.28 1.37 -12.56
C ILE A 131 2.18 0.18 -12.88
N ARG A 132 3.48 0.45 -12.88
CA ARG A 132 4.51 -0.56 -13.03
C ARG A 132 4.80 -1.23 -11.69
N LYS A 133 4.65 -2.56 -11.59
CA LYS A 133 4.95 -3.33 -10.36
C LYS A 133 6.40 -3.12 -9.87
N ASP A 134 7.34 -2.94 -10.80
CA ASP A 134 8.75 -2.71 -10.49
C ASP A 134 9.04 -1.28 -10.02
N ARG A 135 8.20 -0.30 -10.41
CA ARG A 135 8.37 1.12 -10.07
C ARG A 135 7.01 1.82 -9.83
N PRO A 136 6.36 1.58 -8.67
CA PRO A 136 4.98 2.02 -8.38
C PRO A 136 4.72 3.53 -8.46
N PHE A 137 5.77 4.35 -8.43
CA PHE A 137 5.67 5.82 -8.42
C PHE A 137 6.41 6.48 -9.59
N GLU A 138 7.02 5.71 -10.49
CA GLU A 138 7.59 6.26 -11.71
C GLU A 138 6.56 6.23 -12.83
N VAL A 139 6.17 7.42 -13.27
CA VAL A 139 5.16 7.58 -14.33
C VAL A 139 5.76 7.14 -15.66
N THR A 140 5.11 6.19 -16.34
CA THR A 140 5.38 5.94 -17.75
C THR A 140 4.69 7.04 -18.57
N ILE A 141 5.26 8.25 -18.58
CA ILE A 141 4.90 9.24 -19.60
C ILE A 141 5.57 8.76 -20.89
N ARG A 142 4.88 7.94 -21.68
CA ARG A 142 5.22 7.80 -23.10
C ARG A 142 4.95 9.16 -23.75
N ARG A 143 6.03 9.89 -24.03
CA ARG A 143 6.01 10.95 -25.04
C ARG A 143 5.83 10.33 -26.42
#